data_AF-G8WPZ5-F1
#
_entry.id   AF-G8WPZ5-F1
#
_cell.length_a   1.000
_cell.length_b   1.000
_cell.length_c   1.000
_cell.angle_alpha   90.00
_cell.angle_beta   90.00
_cell.angle_gamma   90.00
#
_symmetry.space_group_name_H-M   'P 1'
#
loop_
_entity.id
_entity.type
_entity.pdbx_description
1 polymer ?
#
loop_
_entity_poly.entity_id
_entity_poly.type
_entity_poly.pdbx_seq_one_letter_code
_entity_poly.pdbx_strand_id
1 'polypeptide(L)'
;MDFKIREIRTVAQGPKKLLREREAYSQLMQQGLSNKEACRIVGINEKTGRRWRNGRSADRRQKAAPPIHAVVPPSGPSRYLREDDRIYIADRLREKATVRAIAAELGRSPSTVSREIRRNRHPGNGQYRPHAAQARADARRPRPKPGKISQNPELRRFIQDRLHLRWSPEQICQALRAQFPQRPEMHVVHETVYQALYVQGRGELRRELARALRTGRARRKPRRQAQQRQPRFSTPMVMISERPAEAEDRAVPGHWEGDLIIGKDGASAIGTLVERATRYVMLLHLPDGRSAEHVRDALTDTVQTLPAHLVRSLTWDQDAEMAAHGAFTIATDIPVYFCDPASPWQRGSNENTNGLLRQYFPKGTDLSVHTREHLDAVAAELNGRPRKTLGWETPAERLHKLLAA
;
A
#
# COMPACT_ATOMS: atom_id res chain seq x y z
N MET A 1 -14.27 37.11 -17.72
CA MET A 1 -13.49 36.48 -18.80
C MET A 1 -14.46 35.97 -19.84
N ASP A 2 -14.52 36.62 -21.01
CA ASP A 2 -15.35 36.14 -22.11
C ASP A 2 -14.72 34.88 -22.73
N PHE A 3 -15.30 33.74 -22.38
CA PHE A 3 -14.82 32.42 -22.76
C PHE A 3 -15.85 31.80 -23.70
N LYS A 4 -15.70 31.98 -25.01
CA LYS A 4 -16.53 31.30 -26.02
C LYS A 4 -15.86 30.00 -26.44
N ILE A 5 -16.44 28.85 -26.06
CA ILE A 5 -15.93 27.51 -26.42
C ILE A 5 -16.86 26.84 -27.42
N ARG A 6 -16.30 26.55 -28.61
CA ARG A 6 -16.70 25.52 -29.58
C ARG A 6 -18.21 25.36 -29.80
N GLU A 7 -18.76 26.13 -30.73
CA GLU A 7 -20.12 25.93 -31.25
C GLU A 7 -20.25 24.66 -32.12
N ILE A 8 -19.16 24.12 -32.66
CA ILE A 8 -19.21 23.02 -33.63
C ILE A 8 -18.45 21.78 -33.10
N ARG A 9 -19.20 20.71 -32.83
CA ARG A 9 -18.70 19.42 -32.30
C ARG A 9 -18.41 18.35 -33.37
N THR A 10 -18.56 18.65 -34.65
CA THR A 10 -18.67 17.63 -35.71
C THR A 10 -17.37 17.26 -36.44
N VAL A 11 -16.25 17.95 -36.21
CA VAL A 11 -14.98 17.63 -36.91
C VAL A 11 -13.98 16.97 -35.97
N ALA A 12 -13.62 15.71 -36.24
CA ALA A 12 -12.58 14.98 -35.54
C ALA A 12 -11.20 15.59 -35.85
N GLN A 13 -10.76 16.55 -35.03
CA GLN A 13 -9.40 17.07 -35.09
C GLN A 13 -8.43 16.08 -34.41
N GLY A 14 -7.31 15.79 -35.08
CA GLY A 14 -6.24 14.91 -34.58
C GLY A 14 -5.64 15.36 -33.24
N PRO A 15 -4.56 14.69 -32.76
CA PRO A 15 -4.04 14.89 -31.41
C PRO A 15 -3.50 16.31 -31.17
N LYS A 16 -4.35 17.21 -30.68
CA LYS A 16 -4.01 18.58 -30.31
C LYS A 16 -3.53 18.64 -28.86
N LYS A 17 -2.41 19.34 -28.61
CA LYS A 17 -1.95 19.63 -27.24
C LYS A 17 -2.86 20.69 -26.61
N LEU A 18 -3.68 20.26 -25.67
CA LEU A 18 -4.67 21.07 -24.95
C LEU A 18 -4.01 21.89 -23.81
N LEU A 19 -3.07 22.79 -24.12
CA LEU A 19 -2.32 23.55 -23.11
C LEU A 19 -3.20 24.61 -22.42
N ARG A 20 -3.97 25.38 -23.18
CA ARG A 20 -4.86 26.42 -22.66
C ARG A 20 -6.02 25.83 -21.85
N GLU A 21 -6.61 24.76 -22.35
CA GLU A 21 -7.65 24.01 -21.63
C GLU A 21 -7.11 23.42 -20.32
N ARG A 22 -5.83 23.02 -20.31
CA ARG A 22 -5.17 22.49 -19.12
C ARG A 22 -4.93 23.54 -18.05
N GLU A 23 -4.57 24.76 -18.43
CA GLU A 23 -4.43 25.90 -17.51
C GLU A 23 -5.79 26.35 -16.96
N ALA A 24 -6.80 26.51 -17.82
CA ALA A 24 -8.16 26.86 -17.42
C ALA A 24 -8.75 25.82 -16.45
N TYR A 25 -8.56 24.54 -16.74
CA TYR A 25 -8.95 23.45 -15.83
C TYR A 25 -8.27 23.55 -14.47
N SER A 26 -6.97 23.90 -14.43
CA SER A 26 -6.24 24.08 -13.17
C SER A 26 -6.81 25.23 -12.34
N GLN A 27 -7.16 26.35 -12.96
CA GLN A 27 -7.72 27.52 -12.27
C GLN A 27 -9.10 27.22 -11.67
N LEU A 28 -9.99 26.56 -12.43
CA LEU A 28 -11.32 26.18 -11.93
C LEU A 28 -11.23 25.20 -10.75
N MET A 29 -10.28 24.26 -10.80
CA MET A 29 -10.04 23.34 -9.70
C MET A 29 -9.50 24.06 -8.45
N GLN A 30 -8.72 25.15 -8.60
CA GLN A 30 -8.25 25.97 -7.46
C GLN A 30 -9.36 26.82 -6.85
N GLN A 31 -10.35 27.23 -7.66
CA GLN A 31 -11.55 27.92 -7.20
C GLN A 31 -12.55 26.98 -6.49
N GLY A 32 -12.20 25.70 -6.31
CA GLY A 32 -13.00 24.73 -5.57
C GLY A 32 -14.05 23.98 -6.39
N LEU A 33 -14.11 24.18 -7.71
CA LEU A 33 -15.10 23.50 -8.55
C LEU A 33 -14.84 22.00 -8.63
N SER A 34 -15.91 21.22 -8.81
CA SER A 34 -15.79 19.78 -9.00
C SER A 34 -15.14 19.44 -10.35
N ASN A 35 -14.49 18.28 -10.45
CA ASN A 35 -13.91 17.78 -11.71
C ASN A 35 -14.95 17.73 -12.84
N LYS A 36 -16.22 17.46 -12.52
CA LYS A 36 -17.31 17.37 -13.49
C LYS A 36 -17.64 18.76 -14.06
N GLU A 37 -17.78 19.75 -13.18
CA GLU A 37 -18.05 21.14 -13.57
C GLU A 37 -16.87 21.74 -14.32
N ALA A 38 -15.64 21.58 -13.82
CA ALA A 38 -14.44 22.07 -14.48
C ALA A 38 -14.27 21.45 -15.88
N CYS A 39 -14.53 20.15 -16.06
CA CYS A 39 -14.50 19.53 -17.39
C CYS A 39 -15.59 20.06 -18.33
N ARG A 40 -16.79 20.29 -17.81
CA ARG A 40 -17.92 20.87 -18.57
C ARG A 40 -17.58 22.28 -19.03
N ILE A 41 -17.08 23.12 -18.14
CA ILE A 41 -16.69 24.50 -18.42
C ILE A 41 -15.56 24.54 -19.44
N VAL A 42 -14.56 23.66 -19.34
CA VAL A 42 -13.39 23.65 -20.25
C VAL A 42 -13.69 22.95 -21.58
N GLY A 43 -14.79 22.20 -21.69
CA GLY A 43 -15.16 21.47 -22.91
C GLY A 43 -14.31 20.21 -23.14
N ILE A 44 -13.89 19.53 -22.08
CA ILE A 44 -13.09 18.28 -22.15
C ILE A 44 -13.82 17.09 -21.54
N ASN A 45 -13.46 15.88 -21.97
CA ASN A 45 -13.98 14.66 -21.37
C ASN A 45 -13.55 14.53 -19.89
N GLU A 46 -14.46 14.07 -19.02
CA GLU A 46 -14.17 13.84 -17.59
C GLU A 46 -12.96 12.93 -17.35
N LYS A 47 -12.71 11.94 -18.23
CA LYS A 47 -11.52 11.08 -18.18
C LYS A 47 -10.24 11.88 -18.39
N THR A 48 -10.27 12.90 -19.25
CA THR A 48 -9.12 13.81 -19.50
C THR A 48 -8.86 14.67 -18.27
N GLY A 49 -9.89 15.28 -17.68
CA GLY A 49 -9.73 16.05 -16.43
C GLY A 49 -9.26 15.19 -15.26
N ARG A 50 -9.75 13.94 -15.15
CA ARG A 50 -9.31 12.98 -14.13
C ARG A 50 -7.83 12.60 -14.32
N ARG A 51 -7.36 12.43 -15.56
CA ARG A 51 -5.94 12.21 -15.89
C ARG A 51 -5.08 13.42 -15.54
N TRP A 52 -5.56 14.62 -15.80
CA TRP A 52 -4.87 15.87 -15.44
C TRP A 52 -4.79 16.04 -13.92
N ARG A 53 -5.89 15.81 -13.20
CA ARG A 53 -5.96 15.91 -11.75
C ARG A 53 -5.09 14.89 -11.04
N ASN A 54 -5.12 13.63 -11.47
CA ASN A 54 -4.50 12.53 -10.73
C ASN A 54 -3.15 12.09 -11.31
N GLY A 55 -2.77 12.59 -12.48
CA GLY A 55 -1.64 12.10 -13.25
C GLY A 55 -1.92 10.74 -13.90
N ARG A 56 -0.91 10.18 -14.57
CA ARG A 56 -0.92 8.83 -15.15
C ARG A 56 0.41 8.11 -14.89
N SER A 57 0.34 6.80 -14.66
CA SER A 57 1.53 5.94 -14.60
C SER A 57 2.05 5.63 -16.00
N ALA A 58 3.33 5.26 -16.09
CA ALA A 58 3.90 4.74 -17.33
C ALA A 58 3.38 3.31 -17.60
N ASP A 59 3.17 3.00 -18.88
CA ASP A 59 2.89 1.66 -19.40
C ASP A 59 3.68 1.47 -20.71
N ARG A 60 3.77 0.26 -21.25
CA ARG A 60 4.52 -0.12 -22.48
C ARG A 60 4.25 0.81 -23.67
N ARG A 61 3.09 1.48 -23.72
CA ARG A 61 2.68 2.40 -24.81
C ARG A 61 2.67 3.89 -24.42
N GLN A 62 2.80 4.27 -23.14
CA GLN A 62 2.58 5.67 -22.71
C GLN A 62 3.51 6.08 -21.55
N LYS A 63 4.09 7.29 -21.64
CA LYS A 63 4.94 7.88 -20.59
C LYS A 63 4.14 8.37 -19.39
N ALA A 64 4.70 8.24 -18.18
CA ALA A 64 4.11 8.81 -16.95
C ALA A 64 3.89 10.32 -17.08
N ALA A 65 2.84 10.83 -16.45
CA ALA A 65 2.60 12.27 -16.34
C ALA A 65 2.17 12.63 -14.90
N PRO A 66 2.76 13.66 -14.28
CA PRO A 66 2.40 14.07 -12.92
C PRO A 66 1.01 14.72 -12.88
N PRO A 67 0.32 14.68 -11.72
CA PRO A 67 -0.89 15.44 -11.48
C PRO A 67 -0.64 16.95 -11.58
N ILE A 68 -1.63 17.71 -12.03
CA ILE A 68 -1.64 19.17 -11.98
C ILE A 68 -2.00 19.58 -10.56
N HIS A 69 -1.00 19.61 -9.67
CA HIS A 69 -1.06 20.51 -8.54
C HIS A 69 -0.23 21.72 -8.92
N ALA A 70 -0.85 22.90 -8.98
CA ALA A 70 -0.08 24.12 -9.01
C ALA A 70 0.76 24.16 -7.74
N VAL A 71 2.07 24.28 -7.90
CA VAL A 71 2.92 24.72 -6.80
C VAL A 71 2.51 26.16 -6.55
N VAL A 72 1.58 26.37 -5.61
CA VAL A 72 1.33 27.71 -5.09
C VAL A 72 2.63 28.11 -4.41
N PRO A 73 3.37 29.13 -4.91
CA PRO A 73 4.54 29.60 -4.19
C PRO A 73 4.05 30.02 -2.80
N PRO A 74 4.69 29.56 -1.71
CA PRO A 74 4.15 29.79 -0.40
C PRO A 74 4.08 31.30 -0.15
N SER A 75 2.89 31.88 -0.06
CA SER A 75 2.68 33.29 0.28
C SER A 75 2.77 33.44 1.79
N GLY A 76 3.75 34.20 2.26
CA GLY A 76 3.98 34.45 3.68
C GLY A 76 5.45 34.64 4.04
N PRO A 77 5.73 35.28 5.18
CA PRO A 77 7.09 35.58 5.63
C PRO A 77 7.87 34.28 5.83
N SER A 78 8.86 34.04 4.97
CA SER A 78 9.79 32.92 5.11
C SER A 78 10.91 33.27 6.07
N ARG A 79 11.37 32.29 6.87
CA ARG A 79 12.62 32.39 7.65
C ARG A 79 13.85 32.62 6.76
N TYR A 80 13.81 32.11 5.52
CA TYR A 80 14.90 32.19 4.56
C TYR A 80 14.58 33.19 3.45
N LEU A 81 15.60 33.90 2.96
CA LEU A 81 15.48 34.69 1.74
C LEU A 81 15.06 33.78 0.58
N ARG A 82 14.08 34.22 -0.19
CA ARG A 82 13.60 33.57 -1.43
C ARG A 82 14.31 34.16 -2.64
N GLU A 83 14.02 33.61 -3.82
CA GLU A 83 14.58 34.12 -5.06
C GLU A 83 14.17 35.58 -5.30
N ASP A 84 12.89 35.90 -5.08
CA ASP A 84 12.37 37.28 -5.20
C ASP A 84 13.08 38.25 -4.25
N ASP A 85 13.29 37.85 -2.98
CA ASP A 85 14.05 38.65 -2.02
C ASP A 85 15.48 38.92 -2.53
N ARG A 86 16.11 37.92 -3.18
CA ARG A 86 17.46 38.05 -3.73
C ARG A 86 17.50 38.95 -4.96
N ILE A 87 16.50 38.85 -5.84
CA ILE A 87 16.35 39.74 -7.01
C ILE A 87 16.20 41.18 -6.53
N TYR A 88 15.32 41.41 -5.54
CA TYR A 88 15.12 42.72 -4.94
C TYR A 88 16.41 43.31 -4.34
N ILE A 89 17.18 42.51 -3.60
CA ILE A 89 18.50 42.92 -3.10
C ILE A 89 19.42 43.34 -4.26
N ALA A 90 19.42 42.61 -5.37
CA ALA A 90 20.27 42.91 -6.51
C ALA A 90 19.89 44.24 -7.19
N ASP A 91 18.60 44.49 -7.37
CA ASP A 91 18.11 45.71 -8.00
C ASP A 91 18.40 46.94 -7.14
N ARG A 92 18.11 46.87 -5.84
CA ARG A 92 18.39 47.98 -4.90
C ARG A 92 19.88 48.26 -4.74
N LEU A 93 20.74 47.26 -4.87
CA LEU A 93 22.20 47.48 -4.92
C LEU A 93 22.64 48.23 -6.17
N ARG A 94 21.99 48.02 -7.34
CA ARG A 94 22.28 48.80 -8.56
C ARG A 94 21.86 50.26 -8.39
N GLU A 95 20.79 50.49 -7.65
CA GLU A 95 20.31 51.82 -7.24
C GLU A 95 21.13 52.43 -6.09
N LYS A 96 22.23 51.78 -5.67
CA LYS A 96 23.14 52.22 -4.60
C LYS A 96 22.47 52.37 -3.22
N ALA A 97 21.36 51.67 -2.98
CA ALA A 97 20.69 51.68 -1.68
C ALA A 97 21.57 51.06 -0.58
N THR A 98 21.44 51.57 0.65
CA THR A 98 22.20 51.03 1.80
C THR A 98 21.65 49.68 2.26
N VAL A 99 22.50 48.84 2.86
CA VAL A 99 22.08 47.55 3.43
C VAL A 99 20.95 47.69 4.45
N ARG A 100 20.91 48.79 5.22
CA ARG A 100 19.86 49.07 6.20
C ARG A 100 18.52 49.40 5.52
N ALA A 101 18.54 50.17 4.44
CA ALA A 101 17.34 50.50 3.66
C ALA A 101 16.74 49.23 3.02
N ILE A 102 17.57 48.44 2.33
CA ILE A 102 17.16 47.17 1.71
C ILE A 102 16.57 46.22 2.76
N ALA A 103 17.17 46.16 3.94
CA ALA A 103 16.70 45.32 5.03
C ALA A 103 15.36 45.79 5.60
N ALA A 104 15.15 47.10 5.76
CA ALA A 104 13.88 47.67 6.19
C ALA A 104 12.76 47.40 5.17
N GLU A 105 13.03 47.62 3.88
CA GLU A 105 12.10 47.36 2.77
C GLU A 105 11.64 45.89 2.70
N LEU A 106 12.57 44.95 2.94
CA LEU A 106 12.27 43.51 2.96
C LEU A 106 11.74 42.99 4.30
N GLY A 107 11.65 43.83 5.34
CA GLY A 107 11.31 43.39 6.70
C GLY A 107 12.31 42.37 7.27
N ARG A 108 13.61 42.58 7.03
CA ARG A 108 14.72 41.70 7.44
C ARG A 108 15.72 42.42 8.34
N SER A 109 16.52 41.64 9.08
CA SER A 109 17.68 42.18 9.79
C SER A 109 18.74 42.66 8.78
N PRO A 110 19.37 43.84 8.99
CA PRO A 110 20.51 44.30 8.19
C PRO A 110 21.65 43.27 8.11
N SER A 111 21.86 42.49 9.17
CA SER A 111 22.87 41.44 9.18
C SER A 111 22.54 40.27 8.23
N THR A 112 21.27 39.98 7.98
CA THR A 112 20.84 38.95 7.02
C THR A 112 21.20 39.38 5.60
N VAL A 113 20.85 40.61 5.22
CA VAL A 113 21.16 41.18 3.91
C VAL A 113 22.67 41.32 3.71
N SER A 114 23.39 41.85 4.70
CA SER A 114 24.85 41.96 4.67
C SER A 114 25.55 40.61 4.44
N ARG A 115 25.17 39.58 5.22
CA ARG A 115 25.76 38.23 5.09
C ARG A 115 25.42 37.59 3.75
N GLU A 116 24.20 37.76 3.24
CA GLU A 116 23.79 37.23 1.94
C GLU A 116 24.61 37.84 0.80
N ILE A 117 24.74 39.17 0.79
CA ILE A 117 25.53 39.88 -0.21
C ILE A 117 26.97 39.39 -0.16
N ARG A 118 27.62 39.50 1.01
CA ARG A 118 29.03 39.13 1.19
C ARG A 118 29.32 37.69 0.76
N ARG A 119 28.44 36.74 1.11
CA ARG A 119 28.62 35.31 0.79
C ARG A 119 28.49 34.99 -0.69
N ASN A 120 27.73 35.79 -1.45
CA ASN A 120 27.36 35.45 -2.82
C ASN A 120 27.89 36.45 -3.87
N ARG A 121 28.78 37.38 -3.48
CA ARG A 121 29.53 38.23 -4.43
C ARG A 121 30.38 37.38 -5.37
N HIS A 122 30.45 37.80 -6.62
CA HIS A 122 31.28 37.17 -7.63
C HIS A 122 32.77 37.47 -7.34
N PRO A 123 33.66 36.46 -7.28
CA PRO A 123 35.05 36.65 -6.86
C PRO A 123 35.84 37.63 -7.72
N GLY A 124 35.60 37.66 -9.03
CA GLY A 124 36.39 38.48 -9.95
C GLY A 124 35.94 39.94 -10.10
N ASN A 125 34.67 40.26 -9.85
CA ASN A 125 34.14 41.61 -10.11
C ASN A 125 33.25 42.16 -8.98
N GLY A 126 33.13 41.42 -7.86
CA GLY A 126 32.37 41.84 -6.68
C GLY A 126 30.86 41.92 -6.87
N GLN A 127 30.32 41.63 -8.05
CA GLN A 127 28.90 41.78 -8.33
C GLN A 127 28.07 40.73 -7.60
N TYR A 128 26.93 41.15 -7.05
CA TYR A 128 25.95 40.26 -6.46
C TYR A 128 25.02 39.71 -7.55
N ARG A 129 24.94 38.37 -7.68
CA ARG A 129 24.12 37.69 -8.70
C ARG A 129 22.99 36.88 -8.04
N PRO A 130 21.71 37.30 -8.18
CA PRO A 130 20.61 36.74 -7.40
C PRO A 130 20.32 35.27 -7.73
N HIS A 131 20.26 34.89 -9.00
CA HIS A 131 20.01 33.50 -9.41
C HIS A 131 21.15 32.55 -8.99
N ALA A 132 22.40 33.00 -9.07
CA ALA A 132 23.54 32.21 -8.59
C ALA A 132 23.51 32.06 -7.05
N ALA A 133 23.08 33.09 -6.32
CA ALA A 133 22.87 33.02 -4.88
C ALA A 133 21.75 32.03 -4.51
N GLN A 134 20.65 32.04 -5.26
CA GLN A 134 19.55 31.08 -5.11
C GLN A 134 20.03 29.65 -5.36
N ALA A 135 20.69 29.39 -6.49
CA ALA A 135 21.21 28.07 -6.83
C ALA A 135 22.19 27.53 -5.78
N ARG A 136 23.07 28.39 -5.23
CA ARG A 136 23.97 28.01 -4.12
C ARG A 136 23.22 27.76 -2.81
N ALA A 137 22.18 28.53 -2.52
CA ALA A 137 21.35 28.31 -1.34
C ALA A 137 20.64 26.96 -1.43
N ASP A 138 20.08 26.63 -2.60
CA ASP A 138 19.45 25.34 -2.86
C ASP A 138 20.46 24.18 -2.82
N ALA A 139 21.65 24.35 -3.38
CA ALA A 139 22.71 23.34 -3.32
C ALA A 139 23.24 23.08 -1.90
N ARG A 140 23.20 24.07 -1.00
CA ARG A 140 23.60 23.93 0.41
C ARG A 140 22.46 23.44 1.31
N ARG A 141 21.23 23.43 0.80
CA ARG A 141 20.04 23.04 1.56
C ARG A 141 20.05 21.56 1.96
N PRO A 142 20.50 20.61 1.11
CA PRO A 142 20.72 19.25 1.53
C PRO A 142 21.74 19.17 2.65
N ARG A 143 21.34 18.64 3.81
CA ARG A 143 22.25 18.18 4.86
C ARG A 143 22.10 16.67 4.98
N PRO A 144 22.71 15.90 4.06
CA PRO A 144 22.60 14.44 4.09
C PRO A 144 23.29 13.94 5.36
N LYS A 145 22.51 13.32 6.25
CA LYS A 145 23.05 12.47 7.31
C LYS A 145 23.01 11.04 6.82
N PRO A 146 24.09 10.24 7.00
CA PRO A 146 24.00 8.80 6.76
C PRO A 146 22.83 8.26 7.59
N GLY A 147 21.99 7.41 7.01
CA GLY A 147 20.85 6.87 7.73
C GLY A 147 21.28 5.80 8.72
N LYS A 148 20.38 5.48 9.65
CA LYS A 148 20.65 4.55 10.75
C LYS A 148 20.86 3.11 10.26
N ILE A 149 20.15 2.71 9.20
CA ILE A 149 20.24 1.34 8.66
C ILE A 149 21.57 1.15 7.92
N SER A 150 22.09 2.16 7.22
CA SER A 150 23.40 2.05 6.55
C SER A 150 24.56 1.97 7.55
N GLN A 151 24.46 2.70 8.66
CA GLN A 151 25.52 2.75 9.68
C GLN A 151 25.57 1.52 10.59
N ASN A 152 24.50 0.73 10.66
CA ASN A 152 24.43 -0.45 11.52
C ASN A 152 24.23 -1.72 10.67
N PRO A 153 25.31 -2.48 10.37
CA PRO A 153 25.23 -3.70 9.56
C PRO A 153 24.34 -4.79 10.16
N GLU A 154 24.30 -4.90 11.49
CA GLU A 154 23.46 -5.88 12.21
C GLU A 154 21.97 -5.56 12.01
N LEU A 155 21.58 -4.30 12.22
CA LEU A 155 20.23 -3.81 11.95
C LEU A 155 19.85 -4.01 10.48
N ARG A 156 20.77 -3.69 9.55
CA ARG A 156 20.55 -3.89 8.12
C ARG A 156 20.29 -5.35 7.78
N ARG A 157 21.14 -6.26 8.27
CA ARG A 157 20.98 -7.71 8.05
C ARG A 157 19.65 -8.20 8.60
N PHE A 158 19.31 -7.82 9.84
CA PHE A 158 18.04 -8.20 10.45
C PHE A 158 16.83 -7.78 9.60
N ILE A 159 16.82 -6.52 9.14
CA ILE A 159 15.76 -6.00 8.28
C ILE A 159 15.72 -6.77 6.94
N GLN A 160 16.87 -7.03 6.32
CA GLN A 160 16.96 -7.78 5.06
C GLN A 160 16.41 -9.20 5.20
N ASP A 161 16.87 -9.94 6.21
CA ASP A 161 16.46 -11.33 6.44
C ASP A 161 14.94 -11.44 6.63
N ARG A 162 14.34 -10.52 7.40
CA ARG A 162 12.89 -10.51 7.61
C ARG A 162 12.11 -10.04 6.39
N LEU A 163 12.65 -9.11 5.59
CA LEU A 163 12.07 -8.75 4.30
C LEU A 163 12.11 -9.95 3.33
N HIS A 164 13.16 -10.78 3.33
CA HIS A 164 13.20 -12.00 2.52
C HIS A 164 12.09 -13.00 2.90
N LEU A 165 11.72 -13.05 4.17
CA LEU A 165 10.55 -13.79 4.68
C LEU A 165 9.22 -13.04 4.46
N ARG A 166 9.23 -11.96 3.67
CA ARG A 166 8.11 -11.05 3.35
C ARG A 166 7.36 -10.51 4.58
N TRP A 167 8.09 -10.26 5.67
CA TRP A 167 7.55 -9.50 6.79
C TRP A 167 7.32 -8.04 6.39
N SER A 168 6.25 -7.45 6.90
CA SER A 168 6.00 -6.02 6.72
C SER A 168 6.99 -5.19 7.54
N PRO A 169 7.32 -3.97 7.09
CA PRO A 169 8.15 -3.05 7.88
C PRO A 169 7.67 -2.85 9.33
N GLU A 170 6.36 -2.84 9.58
CA GLU A 170 5.80 -2.75 10.93
C GLU A 170 6.10 -4.00 11.77
N GLN A 171 5.94 -5.20 11.19
CA GLN A 171 6.30 -6.47 11.83
C GLN A 171 7.78 -6.51 12.22
N ILE A 172 8.65 -6.06 11.32
CA ILE A 172 10.10 -6.01 11.55
C ILE A 172 10.44 -5.07 12.70
N CYS A 173 9.83 -3.87 12.74
CA CYS A 173 10.09 -2.89 13.80
C CYS A 173 9.68 -3.41 15.18
N GLN A 174 8.59 -4.16 15.27
CA GLN A 174 8.14 -4.72 16.54
C GLN A 174 9.01 -5.89 16.99
N ALA A 175 9.43 -6.75 16.05
CA ALA A 175 10.38 -7.80 16.35
C ALA A 175 11.75 -7.26 16.81
N LEU A 176 12.23 -6.15 16.21
CA LEU A 176 13.43 -5.45 16.67
C LEU A 176 13.31 -4.98 18.13
N ARG A 177 12.14 -4.44 18.53
CA ARG A 177 11.92 -4.01 19.92
C ARG A 177 11.85 -5.18 20.89
N ALA A 178 11.17 -6.25 20.50
CA ALA A 178 11.04 -7.44 21.33
C ALA A 178 12.38 -8.16 21.54
N GLN A 179 13.19 -8.28 20.48
CA GLN A 179 14.47 -8.98 20.56
C GLN A 179 15.59 -8.13 21.18
N PHE A 180 15.53 -6.80 21.02
CA PHE A 180 16.59 -5.89 21.46
C PHE A 180 16.07 -4.78 22.38
N PRO A 181 15.37 -5.08 23.49
CA PRO A 181 14.65 -4.07 24.28
C PRO A 181 15.58 -2.98 24.84
N GLN A 182 16.81 -3.34 25.19
CA GLN A 182 17.80 -2.43 25.80
C GLN A 182 18.78 -1.80 24.79
N ARG A 183 18.54 -1.95 23.48
CA ARG A 183 19.44 -1.46 22.43
C ARG A 183 18.70 -0.50 21.48
N PRO A 184 18.55 0.78 21.85
CA PRO A 184 17.84 1.76 21.02
C PRO A 184 18.43 1.92 19.62
N GLU A 185 19.70 1.62 19.41
CA GLU A 185 20.39 1.62 18.11
C GLU A 185 19.84 0.56 17.14
N MET A 186 19.16 -0.48 17.64
CA MET A 186 18.45 -1.49 16.84
C MET A 186 17.01 -1.07 16.51
N HIS A 187 16.48 -0.03 17.17
CA HIS A 187 15.08 0.36 16.99
C HIS A 187 14.92 1.36 15.85
N VAL A 188 14.01 1.06 14.92
CA VAL A 188 13.59 1.97 13.85
C VAL A 188 12.08 2.00 13.78
N VAL A 189 11.53 3.06 13.16
CA VAL A 189 10.11 3.11 12.81
C VAL A 189 9.93 2.59 11.39
N HIS A 190 8.74 2.07 11.07
CA HIS A 190 8.47 1.47 9.77
C HIS A 190 8.68 2.44 8.60
N GLU A 191 8.50 3.75 8.84
CA GLU A 191 8.79 4.79 7.85
C GLU A 191 10.28 4.83 7.50
N THR A 192 11.18 4.62 8.46
CA THR A 192 12.63 4.54 8.20
C THR A 192 12.95 3.39 7.25
N VAL A 193 12.29 2.24 7.42
CA VAL A 193 12.44 1.08 6.54
C VAL A 193 11.87 1.37 5.15
N TYR A 194 10.70 2.02 5.04
CA TYR A 194 10.14 2.44 3.75
C TYR A 194 11.04 3.44 3.02
N GLN A 195 11.59 4.43 3.72
CA GLN A 195 12.50 5.42 3.16
C GLN A 195 13.80 4.75 2.64
N ALA A 196 14.32 3.76 3.37
CA ALA A 196 15.47 2.97 2.95
C ALA A 196 15.21 2.11 1.70
N LEU A 197 13.96 1.67 1.47
CA LEU A 197 13.56 0.90 0.29
C LEU A 197 13.24 1.78 -0.93
N TYR A 198 12.67 2.97 -0.75
CA TYR A 198 12.09 3.77 -1.84
C TYR A 198 12.90 5.00 -2.27
N VAL A 199 13.70 5.60 -1.40
CA VAL A 199 14.42 6.84 -1.74
C VAL A 199 15.73 6.53 -2.47
N GLN A 200 15.69 6.63 -3.80
CA GLN A 200 16.90 6.64 -4.65
C GLN A 200 17.80 7.81 -4.21
N GLY A 201 18.97 7.47 -3.66
CA GLY A 201 19.93 8.42 -3.07
C GLY A 201 20.27 8.12 -1.60
N ARG A 202 19.42 7.36 -0.87
CA ARG A 202 19.76 6.82 0.46
C ARG A 202 20.25 5.37 0.42
N GLY A 203 19.77 4.56 -0.54
CA GLY A 203 20.41 3.31 -0.97
C GLY A 203 20.81 2.30 0.10
N GLU A 204 20.21 2.32 1.29
CA GLU A 204 20.66 1.48 2.42
C GLU A 204 20.25 0.00 2.23
N LEU A 205 19.22 -0.24 1.42
CA LEU A 205 18.68 -1.56 1.08
C LEU A 205 18.55 -1.70 -0.45
N ARG A 206 18.80 -2.92 -0.96
CA ARG A 206 18.69 -3.22 -2.40
C ARG A 206 17.25 -3.04 -2.87
N ARG A 207 17.07 -2.42 -4.05
CA ARG A 207 15.75 -2.16 -4.66
C ARG A 207 14.91 -3.42 -4.88
N GLU A 208 15.55 -4.56 -5.05
CA GLU A 208 14.90 -5.87 -5.22
C GLU A 208 14.07 -6.28 -4.00
N LEU A 209 14.45 -5.82 -2.80
CA LEU A 209 13.71 -6.07 -1.56
C LEU A 209 12.33 -5.39 -1.55
N ALA A 210 12.11 -4.37 -2.39
CA ALA A 210 10.79 -3.77 -2.56
C ALA A 210 9.77 -4.77 -3.15
N ARG A 211 10.23 -5.85 -3.81
CA ARG A 211 9.35 -6.94 -4.29
C ARG A 211 8.74 -7.77 -3.16
N ALA A 212 9.39 -7.79 -1.99
CA ALA A 212 8.89 -8.51 -0.83
C ALA A 212 7.78 -7.73 -0.08
N LEU A 213 7.49 -6.49 -0.47
CA LEU A 213 6.41 -5.72 0.14
C LEU A 213 5.05 -6.19 -0.39
N ARG A 214 4.06 -6.23 0.51
CA ARG A 214 2.64 -6.59 0.28
C ARG A 214 2.01 -5.97 -0.98
N THR A 215 2.45 -4.77 -1.36
CA THR A 215 1.99 -4.14 -2.59
C THR A 215 3.16 -3.53 -3.35
N GLY A 216 3.43 -4.02 -4.57
CA GLY A 216 4.30 -3.35 -5.55
C GLY A 216 3.72 -2.05 -6.13
N ARG A 217 2.77 -1.41 -5.43
CA ARG A 217 2.02 -0.25 -5.92
C ARG A 217 2.78 1.03 -5.60
N ALA A 218 3.12 1.81 -6.63
CA ALA A 218 3.69 3.14 -6.46
C ALA A 218 2.67 4.21 -6.00
N ARG A 219 1.35 3.93 -6.09
CA ARG A 219 0.26 4.83 -5.66
C ARG A 219 -0.97 4.07 -5.17
N ARG A 220 -1.74 4.71 -4.26
CA ARG A 220 -3.02 4.22 -3.75
C ARG A 220 -4.07 4.21 -4.87
N LYS A 221 -4.79 3.09 -5.03
CA LYS A 221 -5.95 3.01 -5.94
C LYS A 221 -7.21 3.49 -5.20
N PRO A 222 -8.17 4.12 -5.90
CA PRO A 222 -9.53 4.32 -5.37
C PRO A 222 -10.19 2.96 -5.11
N ARG A 223 -11.03 2.88 -4.06
CA ARG A 223 -11.87 1.71 -3.79
C ARG A 223 -12.85 1.52 -4.96
N ARG A 224 -12.99 0.28 -5.45
CA ARG A 224 -14.07 -0.09 -6.38
C ARG A 224 -15.31 -0.46 -5.56
N GLN A 225 -16.49 -0.11 -6.05
CA GLN A 225 -17.76 -0.69 -5.63
C GLN A 225 -17.91 -2.07 -6.28
N ALA A 226 -18.35 -3.06 -5.51
CA ALA A 226 -18.55 -4.43 -5.97
C ALA A 226 -20.01 -4.61 -6.41
N GLN A 227 -20.24 -4.83 -7.70
CA GLN A 227 -21.49 -5.40 -8.21
C GLN A 227 -21.18 -6.28 -9.43
N GLN A 228 -21.33 -7.60 -9.28
CA GLN A 228 -22.19 -8.47 -10.11
C GLN A 228 -22.05 -9.95 -9.71
N ARG A 229 -23.16 -10.67 -9.90
CA ARG A 229 -23.54 -12.00 -9.37
C ARG A 229 -23.42 -13.13 -10.41
N GLN A 230 -23.45 -14.37 -9.92
CA GLN A 230 -24.00 -15.58 -10.58
C GLN A 230 -24.82 -16.40 -9.55
N PRO A 231 -25.76 -17.26 -9.96
CA PRO A 231 -26.74 -17.93 -9.06
C PRO A 231 -26.22 -19.24 -8.44
N ARG A 232 -26.79 -19.70 -7.29
CA ARG A 232 -26.46 -20.98 -6.61
C ARG A 232 -27.64 -21.69 -5.89
N PHE A 233 -27.38 -22.98 -5.66
CA PHE A 233 -28.08 -24.23 -5.23
C PHE A 233 -29.20 -24.26 -4.16
N SER A 234 -29.79 -25.46 -3.98
CA SER A 234 -31.05 -25.79 -3.28
C SER A 234 -30.99 -26.81 -2.11
N THR A 235 -29.83 -27.04 -1.48
CA THR A 235 -29.70 -28.00 -0.36
C THR A 235 -29.89 -27.26 0.99
N PRO A 236 -30.57 -27.84 2.00
CA PRO A 236 -30.73 -27.19 3.31
C PRO A 236 -29.37 -26.97 3.99
N MET A 237 -29.15 -25.74 4.48
CA MET A 237 -27.89 -25.26 5.07
C MET A 237 -28.10 -24.80 6.51
N VAL A 238 -27.11 -25.03 7.38
CA VAL A 238 -27.04 -24.42 8.72
C VAL A 238 -26.34 -23.06 8.60
N MET A 239 -27.04 -21.98 8.96
CA MET A 239 -26.52 -20.63 8.76
C MET A 239 -25.56 -20.23 9.88
N ILE A 240 -24.70 -19.23 9.61
CA ILE A 240 -23.73 -18.68 10.57
C ILE A 240 -24.37 -18.21 11.88
N SER A 241 -25.63 -17.75 11.83
CA SER A 241 -26.42 -17.35 12.99
C SER A 241 -26.67 -18.49 13.99
N GLU A 242 -26.56 -19.74 13.55
CA GLU A 242 -26.80 -20.94 14.37
C GLU A 242 -25.51 -21.47 15.01
N ARG A 243 -24.39 -20.75 14.89
CA ARG A 243 -23.14 -21.11 15.56
C ARG A 243 -23.25 -20.97 17.07
N PRO A 244 -22.54 -21.82 17.84
CA PRO A 244 -22.44 -21.61 19.27
C PRO A 244 -21.71 -20.28 19.55
N ALA A 245 -22.11 -19.60 20.63
CA ALA A 245 -21.60 -18.27 20.97
C ALA A 245 -20.07 -18.22 21.17
N GLU A 246 -19.47 -19.34 21.59
CA GLU A 246 -18.00 -19.51 21.71
C GLU A 246 -17.25 -19.34 20.38
N ALA A 247 -17.92 -19.49 19.24
CA ALA A 247 -17.31 -19.27 17.93
C ALA A 247 -17.15 -17.78 17.60
N GLU A 248 -17.85 -16.87 18.30
CA GLU A 248 -17.93 -15.47 17.90
C GLU A 248 -16.79 -14.62 18.45
N ASP A 249 -16.46 -14.80 19.74
CA ASP A 249 -15.42 -14.02 20.43
C ASP A 249 -13.99 -14.45 20.08
N ARG A 250 -13.83 -15.57 19.37
CA ARG A 250 -12.54 -16.14 18.94
C ARG A 250 -11.63 -16.50 20.11
N ALA A 251 -12.21 -16.70 21.30
CA ALA A 251 -11.49 -17.12 22.50
C ALA A 251 -11.21 -18.62 22.49
N VAL A 252 -12.11 -19.42 21.90
CA VAL A 252 -11.97 -20.87 21.80
C VAL A 252 -11.30 -21.26 20.49
N PRO A 253 -10.20 -22.05 20.52
CA PRO A 253 -9.57 -22.56 19.31
C PRO A 253 -10.40 -23.67 18.66
N GLY A 254 -10.21 -23.81 17.35
CA GLY A 254 -10.74 -24.91 16.55
C GLY A 254 -11.95 -24.56 15.69
N HIS A 255 -12.31 -23.28 15.64
CA HIS A 255 -13.24 -22.77 14.65
C HIS A 255 -12.47 -22.27 13.43
N TRP A 256 -12.70 -22.88 12.26
CA TRP A 256 -11.97 -22.60 11.03
C TRP A 256 -12.82 -21.81 10.04
N GLU A 257 -12.22 -20.84 9.37
CA GLU A 257 -12.78 -20.18 8.19
C GLU A 257 -12.13 -20.75 6.93
N GLY A 258 -12.94 -21.15 5.95
CA GLY A 258 -12.49 -21.73 4.70
C GLY A 258 -12.83 -20.87 3.47
N ASP A 259 -11.94 -20.83 2.47
CA ASP A 259 -12.14 -20.11 1.19
C ASP A 259 -11.32 -20.75 0.07
N LEU A 260 -11.63 -20.41 -1.18
CA LEU A 260 -10.80 -20.75 -2.34
C LEU A 260 -10.08 -19.52 -2.92
N ILE A 261 -8.77 -19.65 -3.07
CA ILE A 261 -7.97 -18.75 -3.89
C ILE A 261 -8.03 -19.25 -5.34
N ILE A 262 -8.74 -18.51 -6.19
CA ILE A 262 -8.83 -18.83 -7.62
C ILE A 262 -7.61 -18.31 -8.39
N GLY A 263 -7.11 -19.17 -9.28
CA GLY A 263 -5.99 -18.97 -10.20
C GLY A 263 -6.40 -18.37 -11.55
N LYS A 264 -5.57 -18.60 -12.55
CA LYS A 264 -5.76 -18.11 -13.91
C LYS A 264 -7.04 -18.69 -14.54
N ASP A 265 -7.84 -17.81 -15.14
CA ASP A 265 -9.06 -18.14 -15.90
C ASP A 265 -10.10 -19.01 -15.15
N GLY A 266 -10.00 -19.11 -13.82
CA GLY A 266 -10.85 -19.99 -13.02
C GLY A 266 -10.51 -21.48 -13.09
N ALA A 267 -9.38 -21.84 -13.72
CA ALA A 267 -9.00 -23.22 -14.04
C ALA A 267 -8.24 -23.94 -12.91
N SER A 268 -7.58 -23.20 -12.03
CA SER A 268 -6.88 -23.76 -10.85
C SER A 268 -7.26 -23.03 -9.57
N ALA A 269 -7.16 -23.72 -8.44
CA ALA A 269 -7.52 -23.19 -7.14
C ALA A 269 -6.60 -23.73 -6.04
N ILE A 270 -6.50 -22.99 -4.94
CA ILE A 270 -5.91 -23.46 -3.68
C ILE A 270 -6.96 -23.22 -2.61
N GLY A 271 -7.26 -24.25 -1.81
CA GLY A 271 -8.11 -24.07 -0.65
C GLY A 271 -7.34 -23.43 0.50
N THR A 272 -8.02 -22.63 1.30
CA THR A 272 -7.43 -21.92 2.44
C THR A 272 -8.27 -22.17 3.67
N LEU A 273 -7.62 -22.61 4.74
CA LEU A 273 -8.21 -22.77 6.05
C LEU A 273 -7.49 -21.85 7.03
N VAL A 274 -8.24 -21.06 7.78
CA VAL A 274 -7.70 -20.13 8.78
C VAL A 274 -8.40 -20.34 10.11
N GLU A 275 -7.64 -20.69 11.14
CA GLU A 275 -8.16 -20.87 12.49
C GLU A 275 -8.47 -19.50 13.12
N ARG A 276 -9.66 -19.34 13.71
CA ARG A 276 -10.20 -18.04 14.13
C ARG A 276 -9.56 -17.47 15.38
N ALA A 277 -9.00 -18.25 16.29
CA ALA A 277 -8.34 -17.72 17.48
C ALA A 277 -6.89 -17.28 17.17
N THR A 278 -6.12 -18.20 16.61
CA THR A 278 -4.68 -18.15 16.37
C THR A 278 -4.29 -17.55 15.02
N ARG A 279 -5.22 -17.47 14.05
CA ARG A 279 -4.93 -17.12 12.64
C ARG A 279 -3.98 -18.11 11.95
N TYR A 280 -3.87 -19.32 12.48
CA TYR A 280 -3.05 -20.37 11.86
C TYR A 280 -3.64 -20.75 10.52
N VAL A 281 -2.80 -20.81 9.48
CA VAL A 281 -3.20 -21.03 8.09
C VAL A 281 -2.78 -22.42 7.66
N MET A 282 -3.69 -23.14 7.01
CA MET A 282 -3.40 -24.35 6.26
C MET A 282 -3.89 -24.17 4.82
N LEU A 283 -3.15 -24.75 3.87
CA LEU A 283 -3.47 -24.65 2.44
C LEU A 283 -3.81 -26.02 1.89
N LEU A 284 -4.91 -26.10 1.15
CA LEU A 284 -5.39 -27.33 0.53
C LEU A 284 -4.84 -27.40 -0.89
N HIS A 285 -4.11 -28.46 -1.19
CA HIS A 285 -3.64 -28.75 -2.55
C HIS A 285 -4.80 -29.35 -3.36
N LEU A 286 -5.16 -28.70 -4.46
CA LEU A 286 -6.29 -29.08 -5.33
C LEU A 286 -5.81 -29.31 -6.79
N PRO A 287 -5.03 -30.37 -7.05
CA PRO A 287 -4.45 -30.61 -8.37
C PRO A 287 -5.50 -30.98 -9.44
N ASP A 288 -6.54 -31.71 -9.02
CA ASP A 288 -7.57 -32.27 -9.92
C ASP A 288 -8.79 -31.34 -10.11
N GLY A 289 -8.71 -30.13 -9.55
CA GLY A 289 -9.73 -29.10 -9.70
C GLY A 289 -10.47 -28.77 -8.41
N ARG A 290 -11.58 -28.03 -8.55
CA ARG A 290 -12.34 -27.45 -7.43
C ARG A 290 -13.80 -27.92 -7.38
N SER A 291 -14.10 -29.12 -7.87
CA SER A 291 -15.44 -29.67 -7.69
C SER A 291 -15.71 -29.92 -6.20
N ALA A 292 -16.98 -30.09 -5.84
CA ALA A 292 -17.36 -30.30 -4.44
C ALA A 292 -16.71 -31.54 -3.83
N GLU A 293 -16.50 -32.59 -4.64
CA GLU A 293 -15.83 -33.83 -4.24
C GLU A 293 -14.35 -33.60 -3.97
N HIS A 294 -13.62 -32.97 -4.89
CA HIS A 294 -12.19 -32.68 -4.71
C HIS A 294 -11.94 -31.78 -3.50
N VAL A 295 -12.79 -30.77 -3.28
CA VAL A 295 -12.68 -29.88 -2.12
C VAL A 295 -13.01 -30.63 -0.82
N ARG A 296 -14.06 -31.45 -0.80
CA ARG A 296 -14.39 -32.31 0.35
C ARG A 296 -13.24 -33.24 0.71
N ASP A 297 -12.64 -33.92 -0.26
CA ASP A 297 -11.59 -34.91 -0.02
C ASP A 297 -10.34 -34.24 0.53
N ALA A 298 -9.90 -33.15 -0.10
CA ALA A 298 -8.77 -32.36 0.38
C ALA A 298 -9.01 -31.75 1.78
N LEU A 299 -10.25 -31.33 2.07
CA LEU A 299 -10.63 -30.85 3.41
C LEU A 299 -10.55 -31.96 4.44
N THR A 300 -11.17 -33.12 4.16
CA THR A 300 -11.19 -34.30 5.03
C THR A 300 -9.77 -34.74 5.38
N ASP A 301 -8.92 -34.93 4.37
CA ASP A 301 -7.52 -35.31 4.55
C ASP A 301 -6.78 -34.31 5.46
N THR A 302 -7.03 -33.02 5.28
CA THR A 302 -6.35 -31.97 6.04
C THR A 302 -6.81 -31.92 7.48
N VAL A 303 -8.12 -31.93 7.74
CA VAL A 303 -8.64 -31.85 9.12
C VAL A 303 -8.33 -33.10 9.94
N GLN A 304 -8.20 -34.27 9.30
CA GLN A 304 -7.79 -35.51 9.98
C GLN A 304 -6.34 -35.47 10.50
N THR A 305 -5.49 -34.57 9.98
CA THR A 305 -4.14 -34.36 10.54
C THR A 305 -4.13 -33.54 11.82
N LEU A 306 -5.25 -32.88 12.17
CA LEU A 306 -5.35 -32.01 13.33
C LEU A 306 -5.78 -32.78 14.58
N PRO A 307 -5.26 -32.42 15.77
CA PRO A 307 -5.79 -32.92 17.03
C PRO A 307 -7.29 -32.61 17.16
N ALA A 308 -8.08 -33.56 17.67
CA ALA A 308 -9.54 -33.43 17.77
C ALA A 308 -10.01 -32.14 18.47
N HIS A 309 -9.30 -31.69 19.51
CA HIS A 309 -9.65 -30.46 20.24
C HIS A 309 -9.42 -29.16 19.45
N LEU A 310 -8.71 -29.22 18.31
CA LEU A 310 -8.51 -28.11 17.38
C LEU A 310 -9.47 -28.14 16.19
N VAL A 311 -10.50 -28.98 16.21
CA VAL A 311 -11.45 -29.09 15.10
C VAL A 311 -12.88 -29.11 15.63
N ARG A 312 -13.47 -27.94 15.77
CA ARG A 312 -14.83 -27.73 16.33
C ARG A 312 -15.87 -27.39 15.28
N SER A 313 -15.51 -26.58 14.29
CA SER A 313 -16.45 -26.19 13.22
C SER A 313 -15.72 -25.63 12.01
N LEU A 314 -16.34 -25.75 10.85
CA LEU A 314 -15.90 -25.10 9.62
C LEU A 314 -16.91 -24.04 9.17
N THR A 315 -16.41 -22.89 8.74
CA THR A 315 -17.20 -21.79 8.18
C THR A 315 -16.85 -21.60 6.72
N TRP A 316 -17.85 -21.56 5.83
CA TRP A 316 -17.64 -21.31 4.40
C TRP A 316 -18.65 -20.31 3.83
N ASP A 317 -18.40 -19.80 2.62
CA ASP A 317 -19.44 -19.12 1.83
C ASP A 317 -20.35 -20.14 1.12
N GLN A 318 -21.46 -19.65 0.57
CA GLN A 318 -22.48 -20.46 -0.10
C GLN A 318 -22.05 -20.87 -1.52
N ASP A 319 -20.79 -21.20 -1.67
CA ASP A 319 -20.18 -21.51 -2.94
C ASP A 319 -20.37 -22.98 -3.31
N ALA A 320 -20.43 -23.29 -4.61
CA ALA A 320 -20.81 -24.61 -5.14
C ALA A 320 -19.76 -25.67 -4.82
N GLU A 321 -18.54 -25.23 -4.54
CA GLU A 321 -17.44 -26.03 -4.06
C GLU A 321 -17.72 -26.66 -2.67
N MET A 322 -18.72 -26.17 -1.94
CA MET A 322 -19.21 -26.78 -0.68
C MET A 322 -20.54 -27.52 -0.83
N ALA A 323 -20.95 -27.89 -2.05
CA ALA A 323 -22.18 -28.67 -2.24
C ALA A 323 -22.15 -30.03 -1.52
N ALA A 324 -20.96 -30.62 -1.32
CA ALA A 324 -20.76 -31.89 -0.62
C ALA A 324 -20.51 -31.75 0.90
N HIS A 325 -20.84 -30.61 1.51
CA HIS A 325 -20.60 -30.35 2.94
C HIS A 325 -21.24 -31.38 3.88
N GLY A 326 -22.42 -31.91 3.55
CA GLY A 326 -23.08 -32.94 4.35
C GLY A 326 -22.25 -34.22 4.45
N ALA A 327 -21.63 -34.65 3.34
CA ALA A 327 -20.72 -35.79 3.34
C ALA A 327 -19.44 -35.51 4.14
N PHE A 328 -18.93 -34.26 4.09
CA PHE A 328 -17.81 -33.84 4.94
C PHE A 328 -18.18 -33.92 6.43
N THR A 329 -19.33 -33.39 6.85
CA THR A 329 -19.78 -33.47 8.24
C THR A 329 -19.94 -34.91 8.69
N ILE A 330 -20.54 -35.79 7.88
CA ILE A 330 -20.69 -37.22 8.22
C ILE A 330 -19.32 -37.91 8.40
N ALA A 331 -18.35 -37.60 7.55
CA ALA A 331 -17.04 -38.25 7.59
C ALA A 331 -16.13 -37.76 8.74
N THR A 332 -16.37 -36.56 9.26
CA THR A 332 -15.44 -35.89 10.18
C THR A 332 -16.07 -35.49 11.53
N ASP A 333 -17.39 -35.55 11.64
CA ASP A 333 -18.20 -35.02 12.75
C ASP A 333 -18.05 -33.50 12.94
N ILE A 334 -17.55 -32.79 11.92
CA ILE A 334 -17.33 -31.34 11.98
C ILE A 334 -18.56 -30.61 11.42
N PRO A 335 -19.26 -29.79 12.22
CA PRO A 335 -20.36 -28.97 11.72
C PRO A 335 -19.84 -27.89 10.75
N VAL A 336 -20.55 -27.75 9.62
CA VAL A 336 -20.28 -26.73 8.62
C VAL A 336 -21.34 -25.64 8.68
N TYR A 337 -20.91 -24.39 8.79
CA TYR A 337 -21.79 -23.22 8.86
C TYR A 337 -21.57 -22.30 7.66
N PHE A 338 -22.67 -21.87 7.06
CA PHE A 338 -22.64 -21.01 5.88
C PHE A 338 -22.88 -19.54 6.21
N CYS A 339 -22.10 -18.65 5.60
CA CYS A 339 -22.31 -17.21 5.75
C CYS A 339 -23.58 -16.75 5.03
N ASP A 340 -24.11 -15.62 5.46
CA ASP A 340 -25.26 -15.00 4.81
C ASP A 340 -24.88 -14.50 3.40
N PRO A 341 -25.84 -14.53 2.45
CA PRO A 341 -25.62 -13.95 1.14
C PRO A 341 -25.23 -12.47 1.25
N ALA A 342 -24.23 -12.07 0.46
CA ALA A 342 -23.72 -10.69 0.41
C ALA A 342 -23.10 -10.17 1.73
N SER A 343 -22.67 -11.06 2.62
CA SER A 343 -22.06 -10.71 3.91
C SER A 343 -20.56 -11.09 4.03
N PRO A 344 -19.67 -10.60 3.15
CA PRO A 344 -18.25 -10.99 3.16
C PRO A 344 -17.52 -10.63 4.48
N TRP A 345 -18.04 -9.66 5.25
CA TRP A 345 -17.48 -9.29 6.56
C TRP A 345 -17.55 -10.42 7.59
N GLN A 346 -18.45 -11.40 7.40
CA GLN A 346 -18.56 -12.59 8.25
C GLN A 346 -17.35 -13.54 8.13
N ARG A 347 -16.48 -13.33 7.13
CA ARG A 347 -15.22 -14.08 6.93
C ARG A 347 -14.00 -13.16 6.81
N GLY A 348 -13.95 -12.14 7.68
CA GLY A 348 -12.88 -11.14 7.66
C GLY A 348 -11.47 -11.73 7.87
N SER A 349 -11.33 -12.93 8.47
CA SER A 349 -10.02 -13.58 8.64
C SER A 349 -9.49 -14.11 7.32
N ASN A 350 -10.34 -14.77 6.52
CA ASN A 350 -9.96 -15.30 5.22
C ASN A 350 -9.68 -14.21 4.20
N GLU A 351 -10.48 -13.13 4.15
CA GLU A 351 -10.23 -12.04 3.19
C GLU A 351 -8.83 -11.43 3.40
N ASN A 352 -8.47 -11.16 4.66
CA ASN A 352 -7.15 -10.64 5.00
C ASN A 352 -6.05 -11.65 4.67
N THR A 353 -6.21 -12.91 5.06
CA THR A 353 -5.23 -13.98 4.83
C THR A 353 -5.01 -14.25 3.35
N ASN A 354 -6.07 -14.30 2.57
CA ASN A 354 -6.01 -14.42 1.12
C ASN A 354 -5.28 -13.24 0.50
N GLY A 355 -5.50 -12.02 1.01
CA GLY A 355 -4.70 -10.85 0.65
C GLY A 355 -3.19 -11.02 0.87
N LEU A 356 -2.77 -11.77 1.89
CA LEU A 356 -1.36 -12.07 2.17
C LEU A 356 -0.82 -13.18 1.28
N LEU A 357 -1.60 -14.24 1.08
CA LEU A 357 -1.27 -15.37 0.22
C LEU A 357 -1.05 -14.92 -1.23
N ARG A 358 -1.68 -13.83 -1.68
CA ARG A 358 -1.41 -13.24 -3.01
C ARG A 358 0.02 -12.68 -3.21
N GLN A 359 0.86 -12.62 -2.17
CA GLN A 359 2.31 -12.37 -2.32
C GLN A 359 3.06 -13.59 -2.86
N TYR A 360 2.52 -14.78 -2.64
CA TYR A 360 3.06 -16.07 -3.07
C TYR A 360 2.34 -16.58 -4.32
N PHE A 361 1.03 -16.35 -4.37
CA PHE A 361 0.13 -16.80 -5.42
C PHE A 361 -0.55 -15.60 -6.12
N PRO A 362 0.17 -14.83 -6.96
CA PRO A 362 -0.38 -13.63 -7.58
C PRO A 362 -1.68 -13.90 -8.35
N LYS A 363 -2.55 -12.89 -8.45
CA LYS A 363 -3.79 -13.06 -9.22
C LYS A 363 -3.50 -13.33 -10.70
N GLY A 364 -4.21 -14.29 -11.29
CA GLY A 364 -4.10 -14.62 -12.71
C GLY A 364 -2.90 -15.52 -13.06
N THR A 365 -2.20 -16.08 -12.06
CA THR A 365 -1.22 -17.15 -12.28
C THR A 365 -1.89 -18.50 -12.21
N ASP A 366 -1.32 -19.47 -12.90
CA ASP A 366 -1.72 -20.85 -12.73
C ASP A 366 -1.24 -21.34 -11.36
N LEU A 367 -2.16 -21.91 -10.57
CA LEU A 367 -1.90 -22.44 -9.23
C LEU A 367 -1.60 -23.93 -9.23
N SER A 368 -1.91 -24.66 -10.31
CA SER A 368 -1.65 -26.11 -10.42
C SER A 368 -0.16 -26.46 -10.38
N VAL A 369 0.70 -25.49 -10.71
CA VAL A 369 2.17 -25.62 -10.69
C VAL A 369 2.75 -25.73 -9.28
N HIS A 370 1.95 -25.49 -8.24
CA HIS A 370 2.40 -25.50 -6.85
C HIS A 370 2.10 -26.84 -6.20
N THR A 371 3.16 -27.57 -5.83
CA THR A 371 3.03 -28.85 -5.12
C THR A 371 2.56 -28.66 -3.67
N ARG A 372 2.10 -29.75 -3.05
CA ARG A 372 1.71 -29.77 -1.62
C ARG A 372 2.84 -29.24 -0.73
N GLU A 373 4.07 -29.69 -0.95
CA GLU A 373 5.24 -29.27 -0.15
C GLU A 373 5.51 -27.77 -0.28
N HIS A 374 5.30 -27.21 -1.47
CA HIS A 374 5.41 -25.76 -1.67
C HIS A 374 4.30 -25.01 -0.93
N LEU A 375 3.07 -25.52 -0.94
CA LEU A 375 1.97 -24.91 -0.17
C LEU A 375 2.26 -24.97 1.34
N ASP A 376 2.76 -26.09 1.85
CA ASP A 376 3.12 -26.25 3.26
C ASP A 376 4.25 -25.31 3.67
N ALA A 377 5.28 -25.16 2.83
CA ALA A 377 6.36 -24.19 3.06
C ALA A 377 5.84 -22.74 3.10
N VAL A 378 4.89 -22.39 2.22
CA VAL A 378 4.26 -21.07 2.22
C VAL A 378 3.41 -20.86 3.47
N ALA A 379 2.64 -21.87 3.89
CA ALA A 379 1.85 -21.84 5.11
C ALA A 379 2.76 -21.65 6.34
N ALA A 380 3.85 -22.42 6.43
CA ALA A 380 4.85 -22.30 7.50
C ALA A 380 5.48 -20.89 7.54
N GLU A 381 5.89 -20.34 6.40
CA GLU A 381 6.43 -18.97 6.34
C GLU A 381 5.40 -17.94 6.80
N LEU A 382 4.12 -18.10 6.43
CA LEU A 382 3.03 -17.20 6.81
C LEU A 382 2.64 -17.31 8.30
N ASN A 383 2.70 -18.53 8.84
CA ASN A 383 2.46 -18.86 10.25
C ASN A 383 3.63 -18.47 11.15
N GLY A 384 4.83 -18.28 10.59
CA GLY A 384 5.98 -17.68 11.27
C GLY A 384 6.00 -16.15 11.27
N ARG A 385 4.95 -15.47 10.78
CA ARG A 385 4.89 -13.99 10.76
C ARG A 385 4.12 -13.43 11.95
N PRO A 386 4.70 -12.48 12.71
CA PRO A 386 4.05 -11.91 13.90
C PRO A 386 2.79 -11.13 13.53
N ARG A 387 1.73 -11.22 14.33
CA ARG A 387 0.44 -10.56 14.06
C ARG A 387 0.12 -9.54 15.13
N LYS A 388 -0.15 -8.31 14.71
CA LYS A 388 -0.62 -7.24 15.60
C LYS A 388 -1.85 -7.64 16.41
N THR A 389 -2.76 -8.40 15.81
CA THR A 389 -3.98 -8.91 16.46
C THR A 389 -3.70 -9.95 17.54
N LEU A 390 -2.51 -10.55 17.55
CA LEU A 390 -2.06 -11.54 18.55
C LEU A 390 -1.01 -10.95 19.50
N GLY A 391 -0.98 -9.62 19.66
CA GLY A 391 0.05 -8.97 20.48
C GLY A 391 1.47 -9.13 19.95
N TRP A 392 1.62 -9.33 18.63
CA TRP A 392 2.88 -9.60 17.92
C TRP A 392 3.44 -11.01 18.06
N GLU A 393 2.70 -11.94 18.63
CA GLU A 393 3.01 -13.37 18.48
C GLU A 393 2.73 -13.85 17.05
N THR A 394 3.44 -14.90 16.65
CA THR A 394 3.18 -15.61 15.40
C THR A 394 2.00 -16.59 15.58
N PRO A 395 1.22 -16.88 14.52
CA PRO A 395 0.19 -17.91 14.58
C PRO A 395 0.71 -19.26 15.07
N ALA A 396 1.92 -19.65 14.66
CA ALA A 396 2.56 -20.88 15.11
C ALA A 396 2.84 -20.88 16.63
N GLU A 397 3.41 -19.80 17.17
CA GLU A 397 3.63 -19.67 18.62
C GLU A 397 2.31 -19.68 19.39
N ARG A 398 1.30 -18.96 18.90
CA ARG A 398 -0.01 -18.90 19.56
C ARG A 398 -0.69 -20.26 19.57
N LEU A 399 -0.65 -21.00 18.46
CA LEU A 399 -1.18 -22.36 18.38
C LEU A 399 -0.42 -23.30 19.31
N HIS A 400 0.91 -23.23 19.33
CA HIS A 400 1.74 -24.05 20.21
C HIS A 400 1.41 -23.82 21.69
N LYS A 401 1.21 -22.57 22.11
CA LYS A 401 0.79 -22.25 23.49
C LYS A 401 -0.57 -22.85 23.87
N LEU A 402 -1.49 -22.95 22.92
CA LEU A 402 -2.80 -23.58 23.15
C LEU A 402 -2.73 -25.11 23.16
N LEU A 403 -1.76 -25.69 22.44
CA LEU A 403 -1.51 -27.14 22.46
C LEU A 403 -0.74 -27.60 23.70
N ALA A 404 0.02 -26.71 24.32
CA ALA A 404 0.84 -26.99 25.50
C ALA A 404 0.17 -26.63 26.83
N ALA A 405 -0.99 -25.97 26.79
CA ALA A 405 -1.84 -25.66 27.94
C ALA A 405 -2.90 -26.76 28.12
#